data_AF-A0A1Q6YVZ5-F1
#
_entry.id   AF-A0A1Q6YVZ5-F1
#
_cell.length_a   1.000
_cell.length_b   1.000
_cell.length_c   1.000
_cell.angle_alpha   90.00
_cell.angle_beta   90.00
_cell.angle_gamma   90.00
#
_symmetry.space_group_name_H-M   'P 1'
#
loop_
_entity.id
_entity.type
_entity.pdbx_description
1 polymer ?
#
loop_
_entity_poly.entity_id
_entity_poly.type
_entity_poly.pdbx_seq_one_letter_code
_entity_poly.pdbx_strand_id
1 'polypeptide(L)'
;MTKRFVVGSSALVAALVAWLPLAHAAPVPVRFTEGVAHGFPVLRSAQGERLASGELTQVARGDVVESRLVFRFQDGSLYDETVVFSQRDVFKIHASR
;
A
#
# COMPACT_ATOMS: atom_id res chain seq x y z
N MET A 1 22.16 40.62 27.84
CA MET A 1 20.72 40.33 28.03
C MET A 1 20.25 39.52 26.82
N THR A 2 19.34 38.55 26.99
CA THR A 2 18.56 37.89 25.90
C THR A 2 19.21 36.70 25.15
N LYS A 3 19.49 35.58 25.84
CA LYS A 3 19.69 34.27 25.18
C LYS A 3 19.11 33.06 25.95
N ARG A 4 18.38 33.30 27.05
CA ARG A 4 17.90 32.25 27.98
C ARG A 4 16.45 31.80 27.74
N PHE A 5 15.67 32.54 26.93
CA PHE A 5 14.25 32.24 26.67
C PHE A 5 14.01 31.36 25.43
N VAL A 6 14.89 31.41 24.43
CA VAL A 6 14.71 30.61 23.18
C VAL A 6 14.96 29.12 23.44
N VAL A 7 15.91 28.77 24.31
CA VAL A 7 16.25 27.37 24.62
C VAL A 7 15.12 26.66 25.38
N GLY A 8 14.41 27.36 26.26
CA GLY A 8 13.29 26.80 27.04
C GLY A 8 12.09 26.45 26.17
N SER A 9 11.73 27.32 25.21
CA SER A 9 10.61 27.06 24.29
C SER A 9 10.92 25.93 23.30
N SER A 10 12.15 25.85 22.78
CA SER A 10 12.55 24.75 21.89
C SER A 10 12.56 23.39 22.60
N ALA A 11 13.01 23.36 23.87
CA ALA A 11 12.99 22.13 24.66
C ALA A 11 11.56 21.66 24.98
N LEU A 12 10.65 22.59 25.27
CA LEU A 12 9.23 22.27 25.52
C LEU A 12 8.56 21.70 24.26
N VAL A 13 8.81 22.29 23.09
CA VAL A 13 8.25 21.81 21.82
C VAL A 13 8.80 20.42 21.48
N ALA A 14 10.10 20.18 21.68
CA ALA A 14 10.70 18.86 21.45
C ALA A 14 10.12 17.78 22.37
N ALA A 15 9.90 18.11 23.65
CA ALA A 15 9.25 17.22 24.60
C ALA A 15 7.79 16.92 24.22
N LEU A 16 7.05 17.92 23.75
CA LEU A 16 5.67 17.75 23.29
C LEU A 16 5.57 16.85 22.06
N VAL A 17 6.48 17.03 21.09
CA VAL A 17 6.55 16.21 19.87
C VAL A 17 6.95 14.77 20.20
N ALA A 18 7.89 14.57 21.14
CA ALA A 18 8.28 13.24 21.59
C ALA A 18 7.18 12.50 22.37
N TRP A 19 6.21 13.23 22.93
CA TRP A 19 5.04 12.67 23.64
C TRP A 19 3.86 12.38 22.72
N LEU A 20 3.90 12.80 21.45
CA LEU A 20 2.87 12.42 20.50
C LEU A 20 2.95 10.91 20.25
N PRO A 21 1.86 10.15 20.44
CA PRO A 21 1.86 8.74 20.12
C PRO A 21 2.11 8.58 18.62
N LEU A 22 3.12 7.79 18.27
CA LEU A 22 3.32 7.32 16.91
C LEU A 22 2.09 6.49 16.52
N ALA A 23 1.24 7.06 15.67
CA ALA A 23 0.12 6.34 15.08
C ALA A 23 0.67 5.25 14.17
N HIS A 24 0.63 4.00 14.65
CA HIS A 24 0.93 2.84 13.84
C HIS A 24 -0.37 2.39 13.17
N ALA A 25 -0.30 2.09 11.88
CA ALA A 25 -1.43 1.46 11.19
C ALA A 25 -1.75 0.14 11.89
N ALA A 26 -3.02 -0.05 12.27
CA ALA A 26 -3.48 -1.33 12.78
C ALA A 26 -3.31 -2.40 11.69
N PRO A 27 -2.91 -3.64 12.04
CA PRO A 27 -2.80 -4.70 11.06
C PRO A 27 -4.17 -5.00 10.44
N VAL A 28 -4.17 -5.42 9.17
CA VAL A 28 -5.39 -5.84 8.48
C VAL A 28 -5.62 -7.33 8.75
N PRO A 29 -6.64 -7.72 9.54
CA PRO A 29 -6.90 -9.13 9.84
C PRO A 29 -7.46 -9.84 8.60
N VAL A 30 -6.96 -11.04 8.33
CA VAL A 30 -7.47 -11.91 7.26
C VAL A 30 -8.68 -12.67 7.79
N ARG A 31 -9.86 -12.33 7.28
CA ARG A 31 -11.10 -13.09 7.58
C ARG A 31 -11.26 -14.30 6.67
N PHE A 32 -10.90 -14.12 5.40
CA PHE A 32 -10.92 -15.14 4.37
C PHE A 32 -9.63 -14.97 3.58
N THR A 33 -8.92 -16.07 3.37
CA THR A 33 -7.78 -16.07 2.46
C THR A 33 -8.28 -15.77 1.05
N GLU A 34 -7.62 -14.85 0.35
CA GLU A 34 -7.90 -14.63 -1.05
C GLU A 34 -7.57 -15.90 -1.84
N GLY A 35 -8.45 -16.26 -2.79
CA GLY A 35 -8.16 -17.33 -3.73
C GLY A 35 -7.09 -16.89 -4.74
N VAL A 36 -6.45 -17.86 -5.40
CA VAL A 36 -5.66 -17.54 -6.60
C VAL A 36 -6.60 -17.15 -7.74
N ALA A 37 -6.25 -16.11 -8.47
CA ALA A 37 -7.04 -15.62 -9.60
C ALA A 37 -6.18 -15.41 -10.84
N HIS A 38 -6.82 -15.57 -12.00
CA HIS A 38 -6.34 -15.07 -13.27
C HIS A 38 -7.49 -14.29 -13.91
N GLY A 39 -7.37 -12.96 -13.95
CA GLY A 39 -8.43 -12.05 -14.35
C GLY A 39 -8.00 -11.04 -15.40
N PHE A 40 -8.97 -10.46 -16.10
CA PHE A 40 -8.75 -9.50 -17.18
C PHE A 40 -9.47 -8.17 -16.90
N PRO A 41 -9.04 -7.40 -15.89
CA PRO A 41 -9.73 -6.18 -15.48
C PRO A 41 -9.73 -5.10 -16.57
N VAL A 42 -10.76 -4.27 -16.60
CA VAL A 42 -10.83 -3.06 -17.41
C VAL A 42 -10.86 -1.85 -16.48
N LEU A 43 -9.88 -0.97 -16.59
CA LEU A 43 -9.85 0.29 -15.86
C LEU A 43 -10.76 1.29 -16.56
N ARG A 44 -11.63 1.96 -15.79
CA ARG A 44 -12.55 2.98 -16.30
C ARG A 44 -12.43 4.28 -15.53
N SER A 45 -12.69 5.40 -16.20
CA SER A 45 -12.88 6.70 -15.56
C SER A 45 -14.16 6.71 -14.73
N ALA A 46 -14.32 7.73 -13.88
CA ALA A 46 -15.55 7.92 -13.11
C ALA A 46 -16.80 8.09 -14.01
N GLN A 47 -16.60 8.53 -15.26
CA GLN A 47 -17.65 8.68 -16.28
C GLN A 47 -17.88 7.39 -17.10
N GLY A 48 -17.15 6.31 -16.81
CA GLY A 48 -17.31 5.00 -17.44
C GLY A 48 -16.47 4.76 -18.69
N GLU A 49 -15.70 5.75 -19.13
CA GLU A 49 -14.77 5.62 -20.27
C GLU A 49 -13.69 4.58 -19.94
N ARG A 50 -13.40 3.67 -20.86
CA ARG A 50 -12.31 2.70 -20.69
C ARG A 50 -10.97 3.43 -20.79
N LEU A 51 -10.11 3.31 -19.79
CA LEU A 51 -8.77 3.90 -19.77
C LEU A 51 -7.69 2.86 -20.11
N ALA A 52 -7.85 1.62 -19.64
CA ALA A 52 -6.90 0.54 -19.88
C ALA A 52 -7.60 -0.82 -19.88
N SER A 53 -6.98 -1.80 -20.54
CA SER A 53 -7.25 -3.22 -20.34
C SER A 53 -6.07 -3.85 -19.62
N GLY A 54 -6.35 -4.76 -18.69
CA GLY A 54 -5.31 -5.37 -17.89
C GLY A 54 -5.46 -6.86 -17.69
N GLU A 55 -4.47 -7.40 -17.00
CA GLU A 55 -4.35 -8.79 -16.61
C GLU A 55 -3.85 -8.84 -15.18
N LEU A 56 -4.56 -9.60 -14.33
CA LEU A 56 -4.21 -9.89 -12.96
C LEU A 56 -3.90 -11.38 -12.86
N THR A 57 -2.71 -11.74 -12.40
CA THR A 57 -2.36 -13.13 -12.09
C THR A 57 -1.91 -13.24 -10.64
N GLN A 58 -2.43 -14.23 -9.92
CA GLN A 58 -2.04 -14.53 -8.55
C GLN A 58 -1.62 -15.98 -8.43
N VAL A 59 -0.42 -16.21 -7.89
CA VAL A 59 0.15 -17.53 -7.67
C VAL A 59 0.45 -17.69 -6.19
N ALA A 60 -0.18 -18.68 -5.55
CA ALA A 60 0.02 -18.98 -4.14
C ALA A 60 1.08 -20.08 -3.92
N ARG A 61 1.92 -19.88 -2.91
CA ARG A 61 2.86 -20.88 -2.36
C ARG A 61 2.72 -20.89 -0.83
N GLY A 62 1.91 -21.81 -0.32
CA GLY A 62 1.55 -21.80 1.10
C GLY A 62 0.66 -20.60 1.44
N ASP A 63 1.08 -19.80 2.41
CA ASP A 63 0.40 -18.57 2.84
C ASP A 63 0.90 -17.31 2.14
N VAL A 64 1.90 -17.42 1.26
CA VAL A 64 2.45 -16.33 0.45
C VAL A 64 1.83 -16.35 -0.95
N VAL A 65 1.45 -15.18 -1.45
CA VAL A 65 0.89 -14.96 -2.77
C VAL A 65 1.75 -13.94 -3.50
N GLU A 66 2.15 -14.28 -4.72
CA GLU A 66 2.70 -13.34 -5.70
C GLU A 66 1.55 -12.90 -6.62
N SER A 67 1.27 -11.61 -6.62
CA SER A 67 0.26 -10.96 -7.45
C SER A 67 0.93 -10.06 -8.46
N ARG A 68 0.57 -10.20 -9.75
CA ARG A 68 1.04 -9.30 -10.81
C ARG A 68 -0.16 -8.68 -11.52
N LEU A 69 -0.17 -7.36 -11.61
CA LEU A 69 -1.18 -6.58 -12.30
C LEU A 69 -0.54 -5.75 -13.41
N VAL A 70 -0.99 -5.96 -14.64
CA VAL A 70 -0.54 -5.18 -15.80
C VAL A 70 -1.73 -4.44 -16.40
N PHE A 71 -1.62 -3.13 -16.61
CA PHE A 71 -2.56 -2.34 -17.40
C PHE A 71 -1.88 -1.72 -18.61
N ARG A 72 -2.48 -1.90 -19.78
CA ARG A 72 -2.10 -1.21 -21.02
C ARG A 72 -3.10 -0.10 -21.31
N PHE A 73 -2.65 1.13 -21.20
CA PHE A 73 -3.47 2.32 -21.42
C PHE A 73 -3.63 2.62 -22.91
N GLN A 74 -4.71 3.31 -23.25
CA GLN A 74 -4.99 3.67 -24.64
C GLN A 74 -3.92 4.59 -25.25
N ASP A 75 -3.27 5.41 -24.44
CA ASP A 75 -2.17 6.28 -24.85
C ASP A 75 -0.83 5.54 -25.05
N GLY A 76 -0.83 4.21 -24.87
CA GLY A 76 0.35 3.36 -24.98
C GLY A 76 1.19 3.26 -23.72
N SER A 77 0.85 4.00 -22.65
CA SER A 77 1.55 3.87 -21.37
C SER A 77 1.25 2.54 -20.67
N LEU A 78 2.14 2.14 -19.77
CA LEU A 78 2.11 0.86 -19.06
C LEU A 78 2.14 1.07 -17.56
N TYR A 79 1.25 0.37 -16.87
CA TYR A 79 1.39 0.09 -15.44
C TYR A 79 1.65 -1.41 -15.28
N ASP A 80 2.70 -1.78 -14.57
CA ASP A 80 3.07 -3.17 -14.29
C ASP A 80 3.53 -3.22 -12.85
N GLU A 81 2.71 -3.82 -11.99
CA GLU A 81 2.96 -3.97 -10.57
C GLU A 81 3.15 -5.44 -10.22
N THR A 82 4.12 -5.75 -9.38
CA THR A 82 4.22 -7.05 -8.71
C THR A 82 4.23 -6.87 -7.21
N VAL A 83 3.30 -7.53 -6.50
CA VAL A 83 3.19 -7.51 -5.05
C VAL A 83 3.32 -8.92 -4.50
N VAL A 84 4.18 -9.12 -3.52
CA VAL A 84 4.26 -10.36 -2.73
C VAL A 84 3.69 -10.11 -1.36
N PHE A 85 2.69 -10.87 -0.94
CA PHE A 85 2.05 -10.73 0.37
C PHE A 85 1.79 -12.07 1.04
N SER A 86 1.61 -12.08 2.37
CA SER A 86 1.13 -13.25 3.11
C SER A 86 -0.22 -13.02 3.76
N GLN A 87 -1.01 -14.10 3.90
CA GLN A 87 -2.39 -14.04 4.38
C GLN A 87 -2.77 -15.08 5.45
N ARG A 88 -1.83 -15.47 6.33
CA ARG A 88 -2.05 -16.50 7.37
C ARG A 88 -3.03 -16.10 8.47
N ASP A 89 -2.94 -14.85 8.93
CA ASP A 89 -3.75 -14.30 10.04
C ASP A 89 -3.96 -12.80 9.88
N VAL A 90 -2.88 -12.11 9.50
CA VAL A 90 -2.86 -10.69 9.14
C VAL A 90 -2.24 -10.55 7.76
N PHE A 91 -2.82 -9.66 6.96
CA PHE A 91 -2.29 -9.35 5.65
C PHE A 91 -0.99 -8.57 5.80
N LYS A 92 0.07 -9.02 5.14
CA LYS A 92 1.38 -8.37 5.14
C LYS A 92 1.95 -8.34 3.73
N ILE A 93 2.31 -7.16 3.26
CA ILE A 93 3.10 -6.99 2.04
C ILE A 93 4.58 -7.21 2.39
N HIS A 94 5.25 -8.05 1.62
CA HIS A 94 6.68 -8.34 1.72
C HIS A 94 7.49 -7.53 0.71
N ALA A 95 6.96 -7.38 -0.50
CA ALA A 95 7.58 -6.61 -1.58
C ALA A 95 6.50 -6.04 -2.51
N SER A 96 6.78 -4.86 -3.08
CA SER A 96 6.01 -4.23 -4.14
C SER A 96 7.00 -3.53 -5.07
N ARG A 97 6.79 -3.68 -6.39
CA ARG A 97 7.59 -3.08 -7.46
C ARG A 97 6.70 -2.60 -8.59
#